data_AF-T1B597-F1
#
_entry.id   AF-T1B597-F1
#
_cell.length_a   1.000
_cell.length_b   1.000
_cell.length_c   1.000
_cell.angle_alpha   90.00
_cell.angle_beta   90.00
_cell.angle_gamma   90.00
#
_symmetry.space_group_name_H-M   'P 1'
#
loop_
_entity.id
_entity.type
_entity.pdbx_description
1 polymer ?
#
loop_
_entity_poly.entity_id
_entity_poly.type
_entity_poly.pdbx_seq_one_letter_code
_entity_poly.pdbx_strand_id
1 'polypeptide(L)'
;GELGSHPLYWPFWILGVLTVFLTAYYIFRVWFLAFGGDRPRDPTLPAAHEGPWTMQLPLVVLSGMALLGGLLIFVPGFQGLLLYGAGASGIPPVYGPTDLLLSGISVGLGGAGIGVAYLLWGNGRIFVLPETSPLQPVRRVLLQRYYLKAAYDAVGTRGVYGIARGADFLDRYVIDGTVRGFERAFGTASDRLRRMQTGVVSDYAAYVIAGLIGVFVLLLLVAPYLLAHLGGT
;
A
#
# COMPACT_ATOMS: atom_id res chain seq x y z
N GLY A 1 11.82 -2.89 -38.64
CA GLY A 1 12.40 -4.23 -38.78
C GLY A 1 13.31 -4.63 -37.62
N GLU A 2 13.26 -3.99 -36.45
CA GLU A 2 14.20 -4.27 -35.34
C GLU A 2 13.53 -4.82 -34.07
N LEU A 3 12.19 -4.75 -33.97
CA LEU A 3 11.46 -5.30 -32.82
C LEU A 3 11.33 -6.83 -32.89
N GLY A 4 11.14 -7.40 -34.09
CA GLY A 4 11.01 -8.84 -34.29
C GLY A 4 12.30 -9.65 -34.06
N SER A 5 13.45 -8.98 -34.02
CA SER A 5 14.76 -9.60 -33.74
C SER A 5 15.13 -9.59 -32.25
N HIS A 6 14.40 -8.85 -31.41
CA HIS A 6 14.66 -8.84 -29.97
C HIS A 6 14.15 -10.16 -29.36
N PRO A 7 14.97 -10.89 -28.59
CA PRO A 7 14.60 -12.22 -28.07
C PRO A 7 13.36 -12.19 -27.16
N LEU A 8 13.05 -11.04 -26.57
CA LEU A 8 11.87 -10.85 -25.71
C LEU A 8 10.57 -10.55 -26.46
N TYR A 9 10.62 -10.20 -27.75
CA TYR A 9 9.42 -9.84 -28.51
C TYR A 9 8.40 -10.98 -28.57
N TRP A 10 8.86 -12.18 -28.92
CA TRP A 10 8.00 -13.37 -29.04
C TRP A 10 7.33 -13.77 -27.73
N PRO A 11 8.03 -13.86 -26.57
CA PRO A 11 7.40 -14.11 -25.28
C PRO A 11 6.29 -13.11 -24.94
N PHE A 12 6.52 -11.80 -25.09
CA PHE A 12 5.51 -10.79 -24.78
C PHE A 12 4.33 -10.83 -25.75
N TRP A 13 4.60 -11.07 -27.03
CA TRP A 13 3.56 -11.20 -28.04
C TRP A 13 2.67 -12.42 -27.75
N ILE A 14 3.25 -13.57 -27.46
CA ILE A 14 2.51 -14.79 -27.07
C ILE A 14 1.70 -14.54 -25.79
N LEU A 15 2.28 -13.87 -24.79
CA LEU A 15 1.58 -13.54 -23.55
C LEU A 15 0.37 -12.63 -23.83
N GLY A 16 0.51 -11.62 -24.69
CA GLY A 16 -0.57 -10.74 -25.10
C GLY A 16 -1.69 -11.50 -25.80
N VAL A 17 -1.35 -12.36 -26.77
CA VAL A 17 -2.33 -13.21 -27.47
C VAL A 17 -3.04 -14.15 -26.50
N LEU A 18 -2.30 -14.86 -25.63
CA LEU A 18 -2.86 -15.73 -24.61
C LEU A 18 -3.80 -14.98 -23.65
N THR A 19 -3.48 -13.72 -23.34
CA THR A 19 -4.30 -12.87 -22.48
C THR A 19 -5.67 -12.60 -23.09
N VAL A 20 -5.81 -12.50 -24.42
CA VAL A 20 -7.12 -12.32 -25.08
C VAL A 20 -8.03 -13.52 -24.79
N PHE A 21 -7.51 -14.75 -24.95
CA PHE A 21 -8.23 -15.97 -24.61
C PHE A 21 -8.63 -16.01 -23.13
N LEU A 22 -7.65 -15.80 -22.24
CA LEU A 22 -7.84 -15.89 -20.78
C LEU A 22 -8.83 -14.83 -20.29
N THR A 23 -8.80 -13.62 -20.87
CA THR A 23 -9.67 -12.50 -20.53
C THR A 23 -11.13 -12.82 -20.83
N ALA A 24 -11.40 -13.27 -22.05
CA ALA A 24 -12.74 -13.68 -22.45
C ALA A 24 -13.23 -14.86 -21.59
N TYR A 25 -12.38 -15.86 -21.39
CA TYR A 25 -12.70 -17.02 -20.57
C TYR A 25 -13.07 -16.65 -19.12
N TYR A 26 -12.30 -15.80 -18.43
CA TYR A 26 -12.55 -15.54 -17.00
C TYR A 26 -13.82 -14.71 -16.79
N ILE A 27 -14.08 -13.72 -17.65
CA ILE A 27 -15.28 -12.88 -17.56
C ILE A 27 -16.53 -13.72 -17.79
N PHE A 28 -16.56 -14.51 -18.87
CA PHE A 28 -17.70 -15.36 -19.17
C PHE A 28 -17.87 -16.50 -18.18
N ARG A 29 -16.78 -17.05 -17.64
CA ARG A 29 -16.85 -17.98 -16.51
C ARG A 29 -17.59 -17.36 -15.32
N VAL A 30 -17.23 -16.14 -14.92
CA VAL A 30 -17.92 -15.44 -13.81
C VAL A 30 -19.37 -15.15 -14.17
N TRP A 31 -19.64 -14.72 -15.41
CA TRP A 31 -21.01 -14.45 -15.88
C TRP A 31 -21.90 -15.69 -15.84
N PHE A 32 -21.45 -16.83 -16.40
CA PHE A 32 -22.20 -18.09 -16.35
C PHE A 32 -22.36 -18.61 -14.92
N LEU A 33 -21.36 -18.40 -14.07
CA LEU A 33 -21.48 -18.74 -12.66
C LEU A 33 -22.47 -17.82 -11.94
N ALA A 34 -22.54 -16.53 -12.24
CA ALA A 34 -23.41 -15.60 -11.51
C ALA A 34 -24.86 -15.63 -11.99
N PHE A 35 -25.06 -15.68 -13.32
CA PHE A 35 -26.37 -15.52 -13.98
C PHE A 35 -26.86 -16.77 -14.70
N GLY A 36 -26.02 -17.78 -14.90
CA GLY A 36 -26.39 -19.01 -15.60
C GLY A 36 -26.96 -20.08 -14.66
N GLY A 37 -27.89 -20.88 -15.20
CA GLY A 37 -28.55 -21.97 -14.48
C GLY A 37 -29.89 -21.58 -13.88
N ASP A 38 -30.75 -22.58 -13.65
CA ASP A 38 -32.17 -22.36 -13.36
C ASP A 38 -32.49 -22.22 -11.87
N ARG A 39 -31.50 -22.37 -10.97
CA ARG A 39 -31.73 -22.42 -9.53
C ARG A 39 -30.80 -21.49 -8.76
N PRO A 40 -31.33 -20.78 -7.74
CA PRO A 40 -30.50 -20.08 -6.78
C PRO A 40 -29.49 -21.06 -6.16
N ARG A 41 -28.23 -20.62 -6.03
CA ARG A 41 -27.19 -21.43 -5.36
C ARG A 41 -27.51 -21.73 -3.90
N ASP A 42 -28.19 -20.80 -3.25
CA ASP A 42 -28.67 -20.94 -1.89
C ASP A 42 -30.17 -20.63 -1.87
N PRO A 43 -31.02 -21.64 -1.64
CA PRO A 43 -32.47 -21.47 -1.59
C PRO A 43 -32.95 -20.73 -0.33
N THR A 44 -32.08 -20.49 0.65
CA THR A 44 -32.43 -19.75 1.88
C THR A 44 -32.36 -18.24 1.71
N LEU A 45 -31.71 -17.75 0.65
CA LEU A 45 -31.58 -16.33 0.38
C LEU A 45 -32.87 -15.75 -0.22
N PRO A 46 -33.25 -14.50 0.15
CA PRO A 46 -34.35 -13.80 -0.51
C PRO A 46 -34.13 -13.72 -2.02
N ALA A 47 -35.23 -13.72 -2.77
CA ALA A 47 -35.18 -13.55 -4.22
C ALA A 47 -34.43 -12.24 -4.58
N ALA A 48 -33.49 -12.33 -5.52
CA ALA A 48 -32.75 -11.17 -5.99
C ALA A 48 -33.71 -10.17 -6.63
N HIS A 49 -33.67 -8.92 -6.17
CA HIS A 49 -34.41 -7.82 -6.76
C HIS A 49 -33.49 -6.95 -7.61
N GLU A 50 -34.04 -6.28 -8.60
CA GLU A 50 -33.29 -5.30 -9.39
C GLU A 50 -32.87 -4.10 -8.51
N GLY A 51 -31.74 -3.49 -8.87
CA GLY A 51 -31.25 -2.29 -8.18
C GLY A 51 -32.14 -1.08 -8.46
N PRO A 52 -32.22 -0.09 -7.55
CA PRO A 52 -32.99 1.12 -7.76
C PRO A 52 -32.49 1.91 -8.98
N TRP A 53 -33.35 2.76 -9.55
CA TRP A 53 -33.03 3.55 -10.75
C TRP A 53 -31.77 4.42 -10.61
N THR A 54 -31.47 4.88 -9.38
CA THR A 54 -30.26 5.64 -9.08
C THR A 54 -28.96 4.87 -9.33
N MET A 55 -28.99 3.53 -9.28
CA MET A 55 -27.87 2.66 -9.64
C MET A 55 -27.89 2.27 -11.13
N GLN A 56 -29.07 2.09 -11.71
CA GLN A 56 -29.22 1.69 -13.11
C GLN A 56 -28.86 2.82 -14.08
N LEU A 57 -29.20 4.06 -13.75
CA LEU A 57 -28.97 5.22 -14.62
C LEU A 57 -27.49 5.38 -15.02
N PRO A 58 -26.50 5.36 -14.09
CA PRO A 58 -25.08 5.34 -14.48
C PRO A 58 -24.71 4.18 -15.41
N LEU A 59 -25.25 2.97 -15.18
CA LEU A 59 -24.93 1.79 -15.99
C LEU A 59 -25.47 1.90 -17.42
N VAL A 60 -26.69 2.43 -17.59
CA VAL A 60 -27.30 2.66 -18.90
C VAL A 60 -26.56 3.75 -19.68
N VAL A 61 -26.17 4.83 -19.01
CA VAL A 61 -25.36 5.89 -19.64
C VAL A 61 -24.00 5.34 -20.07
N LEU A 62 -23.33 4.59 -19.20
CA LEU A 62 -22.02 3.97 -19.51
C LEU A 62 -22.12 2.95 -20.64
N SER A 63 -23.17 2.12 -20.68
CA SER A 63 -23.37 1.16 -21.78
C SER A 63 -23.63 1.87 -23.10
N GLY A 64 -24.42 2.95 -23.08
CA GLY A 64 -24.60 3.84 -24.24
C GLY A 64 -23.29 4.44 -24.72
N MET A 65 -22.46 4.96 -23.82
CA MET A 65 -21.14 5.49 -24.16
C MET A 65 -20.19 4.43 -24.71
N ALA A 66 -20.22 3.20 -24.18
CA ALA A 66 -19.41 2.10 -24.69
C ALA A 66 -19.81 1.70 -26.12
N LEU A 67 -21.12 1.62 -26.41
CA LEU A 67 -21.64 1.35 -27.75
C LEU A 67 -21.30 2.48 -28.73
N LEU A 68 -21.53 3.73 -28.34
CA LEU A 68 -21.22 4.90 -29.15
C LEU A 68 -19.72 4.99 -29.42
N GLY A 69 -18.88 4.84 -28.41
CA GLY A 69 -17.42 4.85 -28.56
C GLY A 69 -16.92 3.75 -29.50
N GLY A 70 -17.48 2.54 -29.40
CA GLY A 70 -17.19 1.44 -30.32
C GLY A 70 -17.64 1.73 -31.76
N LEU A 71 -18.80 2.34 -31.97
CA LEU A 71 -19.31 2.66 -33.31
C LEU A 71 -18.55 3.84 -33.95
N LEU A 72 -18.15 4.83 -33.14
CA LEU A 72 -17.43 6.01 -33.62
C LEU A 72 -16.09 5.65 -34.29
N ILE A 73 -15.49 4.50 -33.98
CA ILE A 73 -14.26 4.06 -34.66
C ILE A 73 -14.42 3.85 -36.17
N PHE A 74 -15.65 3.59 -36.63
CA PHE A 74 -15.97 3.44 -38.06
C PHE A 74 -16.21 4.79 -38.75
N VAL A 75 -16.27 5.89 -38.00
CA VAL A 75 -16.42 7.24 -38.56
C VAL A 75 -15.06 7.69 -39.12
N PRO A 76 -14.98 8.06 -40.42
CA PRO A 76 -13.74 8.54 -41.02
C PRO A 76 -13.14 9.71 -40.22
N GLY A 77 -11.84 9.62 -39.92
CA GLY A 77 -11.11 10.66 -39.18
C GLY A 77 -11.23 10.58 -37.65
N PHE A 78 -12.20 9.86 -37.09
CA PHE A 78 -12.34 9.72 -35.63
C PHE A 78 -11.19 8.91 -35.01
N GLN A 79 -10.76 7.83 -35.66
CA GLN A 79 -9.59 7.07 -35.23
C GLN A 79 -8.32 7.95 -35.25
N GLY A 80 -8.17 8.81 -36.26
CA GLY A 80 -7.06 9.75 -36.36
C GLY A 80 -7.07 10.79 -35.24
N LEU A 81 -8.24 11.31 -34.90
CA LEU A 81 -8.43 12.19 -33.74
C LEU A 81 -8.01 11.53 -32.43
N LEU A 82 -8.37 10.26 -32.21
CA LEU A 82 -8.03 9.52 -30.99
C LEU A 82 -6.53 9.20 -30.87
N LEU A 83 -5.89 8.82 -31.97
CA LEU A 83 -4.49 8.38 -31.97
C LEU A 83 -3.49 9.53 -32.07
N TYR A 84 -3.85 10.61 -32.78
CA TYR A 84 -2.91 11.67 -33.17
C TYR A 84 -3.36 13.08 -32.75
N GLY A 85 -4.57 13.25 -32.21
CA GLY A 85 -5.10 14.55 -31.79
C GLY A 85 -5.67 15.40 -32.94
N ALA A 86 -6.29 16.52 -32.60
CA ALA A 86 -6.92 17.42 -33.56
C ALA A 86 -5.87 18.12 -34.45
N GLY A 87 -6.03 18.02 -35.78
CA GLY A 87 -5.14 18.65 -36.76
C GLY A 87 -4.13 17.71 -37.43
N ALA A 88 -4.03 16.47 -36.97
CA ALA A 88 -3.31 15.43 -37.70
C ALA A 88 -4.21 14.83 -38.79
N SER A 89 -3.87 15.01 -40.06
CA SER A 89 -4.42 14.20 -41.15
C SER A 89 -3.87 12.78 -41.01
N GLY A 90 -4.48 12.00 -40.11
CA GLY A 90 -4.14 10.60 -39.92
C GLY A 90 -4.24 9.89 -41.26
N ILE A 91 -3.20 9.14 -41.63
CA ILE A 91 -3.24 8.23 -42.76
C ILE A 91 -4.49 7.36 -42.57
N PRO A 92 -5.44 7.32 -43.52
CA PRO A 92 -6.60 6.46 -43.37
C PRO A 92 -6.09 5.03 -43.13
N PRO A 93 -6.63 4.30 -42.14
CA PRO A 93 -6.19 2.94 -41.87
C PRO A 93 -6.43 2.11 -43.14
N VAL A 94 -5.34 1.83 -43.86
CA VAL A 94 -5.37 0.88 -44.98
C VAL A 94 -5.31 -0.49 -44.34
N TYR A 95 -6.46 -1.13 -44.18
CA TYR A 95 -6.53 -2.50 -43.69
C TYR A 95 -5.89 -3.42 -44.73
N GLY A 96 -4.66 -3.85 -44.46
CA GLY A 96 -4.01 -4.87 -45.26
C GLY A 96 -4.66 -6.25 -45.03
N PRO A 97 -4.44 -7.22 -45.93
CA PRO A 97 -4.84 -8.61 -45.71
C PRO A 97 -4.30 -9.18 -44.39
N THR A 98 -3.12 -8.73 -43.98
CA THR A 98 -2.47 -9.09 -42.71
C THR A 98 -3.23 -8.56 -41.50
N ASP A 99 -3.77 -7.34 -41.56
CA ASP A 99 -4.47 -6.71 -40.44
C ASP A 99 -5.82 -7.38 -40.19
N LEU A 100 -6.52 -7.73 -41.27
CA LEU A 100 -7.78 -8.47 -41.18
C LEU A 100 -7.56 -9.87 -40.62
N LEU A 101 -6.46 -10.53 -41.00
CA LEU A 101 -6.07 -11.84 -40.46
C LEU A 101 -5.72 -11.74 -38.96
N LEU A 102 -4.94 -10.75 -38.54
CA LEU A 102 -4.59 -10.52 -37.13
C LEU A 102 -5.83 -10.20 -36.28
N SER A 103 -6.72 -9.34 -36.78
CA SER A 103 -8.00 -9.03 -36.14
C SER A 103 -8.90 -10.27 -36.02
N GLY A 104 -9.01 -11.04 -37.11
CA GLY A 104 -9.76 -12.30 -37.14
C GLY A 104 -9.22 -13.33 -36.16
N ILE A 105 -7.90 -13.48 -36.06
CA ILE A 105 -7.26 -14.34 -35.04
C ILE A 105 -7.61 -13.87 -33.64
N SER A 106 -7.55 -12.55 -33.38
CA SER A 106 -7.88 -12.00 -32.06
C SER A 106 -9.33 -12.25 -31.66
N VAL A 107 -10.28 -11.95 -32.56
CA VAL A 107 -11.72 -12.19 -32.35
C VAL A 107 -11.99 -13.69 -32.18
N GLY A 108 -11.38 -14.53 -33.02
CA GLY A 108 -11.51 -15.98 -32.95
C GLY A 108 -11.00 -16.54 -31.62
N LEU A 109 -9.86 -16.04 -31.13
CA LEU A 109 -9.29 -16.47 -29.87
C LEU A 109 -10.13 -16.03 -28.65
N GLY A 110 -10.67 -14.81 -28.69
CA GLY A 110 -11.65 -14.35 -27.71
C GLY A 110 -12.89 -15.25 -27.72
N GLY A 111 -13.45 -15.52 -28.89
CA GLY A 111 -14.58 -16.43 -29.08
C GLY A 111 -14.30 -17.85 -28.59
N ALA A 112 -13.09 -18.38 -28.81
CA ALA A 112 -12.66 -19.67 -28.28
C ALA A 112 -12.65 -19.68 -26.74
N GLY A 113 -12.20 -18.58 -26.11
CA GLY A 113 -12.26 -18.41 -24.65
C GLY A 113 -13.69 -18.46 -24.12
N ILE A 114 -14.62 -17.77 -24.79
CA ILE A 114 -16.07 -17.81 -24.48
C ILE A 114 -16.63 -19.22 -24.68
N GLY A 115 -16.28 -19.89 -25.77
CA GLY A 115 -16.72 -21.25 -26.08
C GLY A 115 -16.28 -22.25 -25.02
N VAL A 116 -15.01 -22.22 -24.63
CA VAL A 116 -14.51 -23.05 -23.51
C VAL A 116 -15.23 -22.72 -22.21
N ALA A 117 -15.52 -21.44 -21.95
CA ALA A 117 -16.30 -21.04 -20.78
C ALA A 117 -17.72 -21.61 -20.77
N TYR A 118 -18.40 -21.56 -21.91
CA TYR A 118 -19.74 -22.11 -22.04
C TYR A 118 -19.77 -23.64 -21.89
N LEU A 119 -18.79 -24.36 -22.44
CA LEU A 119 -18.75 -25.82 -22.33
C LEU A 119 -18.61 -26.31 -20.88
N LEU A 120 -17.80 -25.60 -20.08
CA LEU A 120 -17.45 -25.99 -18.70
C LEU A 120 -18.40 -25.42 -17.64
N TRP A 121 -18.95 -24.21 -17.83
CA TRP A 121 -19.82 -23.53 -16.85
C TRP A 121 -21.22 -23.18 -17.36
N GLY A 122 -21.49 -23.33 -18.66
CA GLY A 122 -22.80 -23.06 -19.24
C GLY A 122 -23.90 -23.93 -18.64
N ASN A 123 -25.13 -23.41 -18.67
CA ASN A 123 -26.34 -24.09 -18.19
C ASN A 123 -26.23 -24.63 -16.74
N GLY A 124 -25.60 -23.87 -15.85
CA GLY A 124 -25.48 -24.21 -14.43
C GLY A 124 -24.45 -25.30 -14.10
N ARG A 125 -23.60 -25.70 -15.06
CA ARG A 125 -22.52 -26.66 -14.80
C ARG A 125 -21.44 -26.05 -13.90
N ILE A 126 -20.88 -26.88 -13.01
CA ILE A 126 -19.73 -26.49 -12.18
C ILE A 126 -18.60 -27.46 -12.46
N PHE A 127 -17.66 -27.05 -13.30
CA PHE A 127 -16.44 -27.80 -13.50
C PHE A 127 -15.57 -27.77 -12.24
N VAL A 128 -15.27 -28.94 -11.69
CA VAL A 128 -14.35 -29.15 -10.58
C VAL A 128 -13.20 -30.00 -11.06
N LEU A 129 -11.97 -29.52 -10.85
CA LEU A 129 -10.76 -30.28 -11.19
C LEU A 129 -10.60 -31.45 -10.21
N PRO A 130 -10.50 -32.71 -10.68
CA PRO A 130 -10.31 -33.86 -9.80
C PRO A 130 -9.03 -33.74 -8.96
N GLU A 131 -9.07 -34.19 -7.70
CA GLU A 131 -7.91 -34.17 -6.78
C GLU A 131 -6.72 -35.01 -7.27
N THR A 132 -6.97 -35.97 -8.16
CA THR A 132 -5.94 -36.82 -8.79
C THR A 132 -5.28 -36.18 -10.02
N SER A 133 -5.71 -34.98 -10.44
CA SER A 133 -5.20 -34.34 -11.65
C SER A 133 -3.74 -33.90 -11.50
N PRO A 134 -2.88 -34.10 -12.52
CA PRO A 134 -1.51 -33.58 -12.52
C PRO A 134 -1.45 -32.04 -12.48
N LEU A 135 -2.57 -31.35 -12.73
CA LEU A 135 -2.66 -29.89 -12.71
C LEU A 135 -2.91 -29.30 -11.30
N GLN A 136 -3.08 -30.14 -10.27
CA GLN A 136 -3.30 -29.67 -8.90
C GLN A 136 -2.19 -28.75 -8.35
N PRO A 137 -0.89 -28.99 -8.60
CA PRO A 137 0.16 -28.05 -8.19
C PRO A 137 -0.01 -26.66 -8.82
N VAL A 138 -0.33 -26.61 -10.12
CA VAL A 138 -0.58 -25.35 -10.85
C VAL A 138 -1.79 -24.65 -10.26
N ARG A 139 -2.90 -25.38 -10.06
CA ARG A 139 -4.11 -24.85 -9.40
C ARG A 139 -3.79 -24.26 -8.02
N ARG A 140 -2.97 -24.93 -7.22
CA ARG A 140 -2.57 -24.45 -5.88
C ARG A 140 -1.82 -23.13 -5.94
N VAL A 141 -0.84 -22.99 -6.85
CA VAL A 141 -0.09 -21.74 -7.07
C VAL A 141 -1.05 -20.60 -7.45
N LEU A 142 -1.97 -20.85 -8.38
CA LEU A 142 -2.95 -19.86 -8.84
C LEU A 142 -3.93 -19.46 -7.72
N LEU A 143 -4.44 -20.42 -6.95
CA LEU A 143 -5.32 -20.17 -5.80
C LEU A 143 -4.61 -19.39 -4.69
N GLN A 144 -3.31 -19.61 -4.50
CA GLN A 144 -2.47 -18.85 -3.55
C GLN A 144 -1.99 -17.51 -4.13
N ARG A 145 -2.58 -17.03 -5.23
CA ARG A 145 -2.24 -15.76 -5.90
C ARG A 145 -0.74 -15.63 -6.17
N TYR A 146 -0.13 -16.70 -6.67
CA TYR A 146 1.31 -16.80 -6.97
C TYR A 146 2.22 -16.60 -5.75
N TYR A 147 1.72 -16.84 -4.53
CA TYR A 147 2.40 -16.56 -3.27
C TYR A 147 2.76 -15.08 -3.05
N LEU A 148 2.32 -14.17 -3.92
CA LEU A 148 2.61 -12.74 -3.80
C LEU A 148 2.11 -12.20 -2.47
N LYS A 149 0.89 -12.57 -2.06
CA LYS A 149 0.34 -12.17 -0.76
C LYS A 149 1.24 -12.60 0.40
N ALA A 150 1.70 -13.85 0.40
CA ALA A 150 2.57 -14.36 1.45
C ALA A 150 3.92 -13.62 1.50
N ALA A 151 4.46 -13.26 0.33
CA ALA A 151 5.66 -12.43 0.24
C ALA A 151 5.42 -11.01 0.77
N TYR A 152 4.33 -10.34 0.35
CA TYR A 152 3.96 -9.01 0.87
C TYR A 152 3.75 -9.02 2.38
N ASP A 153 3.02 -10.00 2.91
CA ASP A 153 2.80 -10.17 4.34
C ASP A 153 4.12 -10.41 5.08
N ALA A 154 5.03 -11.22 4.52
CA ALA A 154 6.34 -11.47 5.12
C ALA A 154 7.21 -10.20 5.15
N VAL A 155 7.21 -9.40 4.09
CA VAL A 155 7.92 -8.11 4.04
C VAL A 155 7.35 -7.15 5.09
N GLY A 156 6.03 -7.03 5.19
CA GLY A 156 5.39 -6.17 6.20
C GLY A 156 5.65 -6.64 7.64
N THR A 157 5.38 -7.91 7.93
CA THR A 157 5.44 -8.44 9.31
C THR A 157 6.86 -8.68 9.81
N ARG A 158 7.82 -9.03 8.95
CA ARG A 158 9.21 -9.23 9.38
C ARG A 158 10.06 -7.99 9.21
N GLY A 159 9.86 -7.26 8.11
CA GLY A 159 10.58 -6.02 7.82
C GLY A 159 10.02 -4.86 8.64
N VAL A 160 8.85 -4.36 8.24
CA VAL A 160 8.27 -3.12 8.79
C VAL A 160 8.00 -3.24 10.29
N TYR A 161 7.33 -4.31 10.71
CA TYR A 161 7.02 -4.52 12.13
C TYR A 161 8.28 -4.80 12.97
N GLY A 162 9.32 -5.41 12.37
CA GLY A 162 10.62 -5.58 13.02
C GLY A 162 11.27 -4.24 13.34
N ILE A 163 11.28 -3.31 12.37
CA ILE A 163 11.79 -1.94 12.55
C ILE A 163 10.96 -1.19 13.59
N ALA A 164 9.63 -1.28 13.54
CA ALA A 164 8.75 -0.63 14.50
C ALA A 164 9.01 -1.10 15.94
N ARG A 165 9.23 -2.40 16.15
CA ARG A 165 9.59 -2.95 17.47
C ARG A 165 10.96 -2.43 17.94
N GLY A 166 11.92 -2.27 17.03
CA GLY A 166 13.21 -1.65 17.35
C GLY A 166 13.07 -0.19 17.78
N ALA A 167 12.24 0.59 17.08
CA ALA A 167 11.95 1.98 17.44
C ALA A 167 11.23 2.08 18.81
N ASP A 168 10.23 1.22 19.06
CA ASP A 168 9.52 1.15 20.35
C ASP A 168 10.47 0.77 21.51
N PHE A 169 11.43 -0.13 21.27
CA PHE A 169 12.47 -0.44 22.24
C PHE A 169 13.35 0.79 22.55
N LEU A 170 13.83 1.50 21.52
CA LEU A 170 14.64 2.70 21.71
C LEU A 170 13.89 3.77 22.48
N ASP A 171 12.63 4.01 22.14
CA ASP A 171 11.79 4.98 22.83
C ASP A 171 11.67 4.64 24.33
N ARG A 172 11.16 3.44 24.65
CA ARG A 172 10.88 3.05 26.05
C ARG A 172 12.12 2.89 26.93
N TYR A 173 13.22 2.37 26.38
CA TYR A 173 14.42 2.05 27.16
C TYR A 173 15.43 3.19 27.17
N VAL A 174 15.64 3.85 26.02
CA VAL A 174 16.64 4.92 25.91
C VAL A 174 16.01 6.25 26.26
N ILE A 175 15.01 6.71 25.50
CA ILE A 175 14.44 8.06 25.66
C ILE A 175 13.77 8.17 27.03
N ASP A 176 12.79 7.30 27.27
CA ASP A 176 11.98 7.27 28.47
C ASP A 176 12.81 6.88 29.72
N GLY A 177 13.78 5.99 29.54
CA GLY A 177 14.74 5.60 30.57
C GLY A 177 15.61 6.77 31.03
N THR A 178 16.14 7.54 30.08
CA THR A 178 16.94 8.74 30.34
C THR A 178 16.12 9.81 31.05
N VAL A 179 14.89 10.08 30.59
CA VAL A 179 13.99 11.06 31.22
C VAL A 179 13.69 10.69 32.68
N ARG A 180 13.30 9.44 32.94
CA ARG A 180 13.07 8.95 34.32
C ARG A 180 14.35 8.95 35.16
N GLY A 181 15.51 8.77 34.54
CA GLY A 181 16.81 8.90 35.19
C GLY A 181 17.04 10.33 35.70
N PHE A 182 16.79 11.32 34.84
CA PHE A 182 16.86 12.74 35.22
C PHE A 182 15.86 13.08 36.32
N GLU A 183 14.60 12.66 36.19
CA GLU A 183 13.56 12.86 37.20
C GLU A 183 14.01 12.36 38.59
N ARG A 184 14.55 11.13 38.66
CA ARG A 184 15.06 10.56 39.92
C ARG A 184 16.26 11.32 40.47
N ALA A 185 17.19 11.74 39.61
CA ALA A 185 18.38 12.48 40.02
C ALA A 185 18.00 13.85 40.62
N PHE A 186 17.13 14.60 39.95
CA PHE A 186 16.63 15.88 40.46
C PHE A 186 15.74 15.70 41.70
N GLY A 187 14.88 14.69 41.73
CA GLY A 187 14.04 14.36 42.89
C GLY A 187 14.88 14.05 44.13
N THR A 188 15.90 13.19 44.00
CA THR A 188 16.81 12.87 45.11
C THR A 188 17.66 14.06 45.55
N ALA A 189 18.12 14.90 44.61
CA ALA A 189 18.83 16.14 44.97
C ALA A 189 17.92 17.10 45.75
N SER A 190 16.68 17.30 45.29
CA SER A 190 15.68 18.13 45.97
C SER A 190 15.35 17.60 47.36
N ASP A 191 15.15 16.27 47.51
CA ASP A 191 14.87 15.64 48.81
C ASP A 191 16.03 15.76 49.80
N ARG A 192 17.28 15.74 49.32
CA ARG A 192 18.45 15.99 50.16
C ARG A 192 18.51 17.45 50.59
N LEU A 193 18.30 18.38 49.66
CA LEU A 193 18.31 19.82 49.94
C LEU A 193 17.18 20.21 50.91
N ARG A 194 15.98 19.64 50.73
CA ARG A 194 14.83 19.84 51.64
C ARG A 194 15.14 19.35 53.05
N ARG A 195 15.81 18.21 53.19
CA ARG A 195 16.19 17.67 54.51
C ARG A 195 17.27 18.48 55.23
N MET A 196 18.03 19.31 54.51
CA MET A 196 18.95 20.29 55.13
C MET A 196 18.20 21.49 55.75
N GLN A 197 16.93 21.70 55.40
CA GLN A 197 16.09 22.71 56.03
C GLN A 197 15.28 22.06 57.17
N THR A 198 15.80 22.14 58.39
CA THR A 198 15.23 21.51 59.60
C THR A 198 14.06 22.27 60.21
N GLY A 199 13.82 23.53 59.80
CA GLY A 199 12.74 24.36 60.32
C GLY A 199 12.94 24.86 61.76
N VAL A 200 14.09 24.51 62.39
CA VAL A 200 14.45 24.93 63.74
C VAL A 200 15.24 26.24 63.67
N VAL A 201 14.71 27.31 64.26
CA VAL A 201 15.29 28.68 64.20
C VAL A 201 16.76 28.72 64.68
N SER A 202 17.12 27.87 65.65
CA SER A 202 18.47 27.74 66.20
C SER A 202 19.51 27.29 65.17
N ASP A 203 19.13 26.41 64.23
CA ASP A 203 20.04 25.93 63.18
C ASP A 203 20.35 27.04 62.16
N TYR A 204 19.35 27.86 61.81
CA TYR A 204 19.55 29.03 60.97
C TYR A 204 20.49 30.05 61.61
N ALA A 205 20.34 30.31 62.92
CA ALA A 205 21.23 31.20 63.64
C ALA A 205 22.69 30.68 63.63
N ALA A 206 22.88 29.37 63.83
CA ALA A 206 24.20 28.75 63.76
C ALA A 206 24.82 28.86 62.35
N TYR A 207 24.05 28.64 61.29
CA TYR A 207 24.54 28.82 59.91
C TYR A 207 24.89 30.27 59.58
N VAL A 208 24.10 31.24 60.07
CA VAL A 208 24.40 32.66 59.88
C VAL A 208 25.68 33.05 60.61
N ILE A 209 25.87 32.61 61.86
CA ILE A 209 27.09 32.88 62.63
C ILE A 209 28.30 32.23 61.98
N ALA A 210 28.21 30.97 61.55
CA ALA A 210 29.28 30.27 60.84
C ALA A 210 29.60 30.96 59.50
N GLY A 211 28.59 31.40 58.76
CA GLY A 211 28.74 32.16 57.53
C GLY A 211 29.41 33.52 57.78
N LEU A 212 29.03 34.23 58.83
CA LEU A 212 29.63 35.52 59.20
C LEU A 212 31.10 35.36 59.61
N ILE A 213 31.41 34.34 60.41
CA ILE A 213 32.80 33.99 60.77
C ILE A 213 33.59 33.60 59.51
N GLY A 214 33.01 32.80 58.61
CA GLY A 214 33.65 32.40 57.36
C GLY A 214 33.95 33.59 56.46
N VAL A 215 33.01 34.51 56.28
CA VAL A 215 33.21 35.77 55.54
C VAL A 215 34.25 36.65 56.22
N PHE A 216 34.26 36.72 57.55
CA PHE A 216 35.24 37.49 58.31
C PHE A 216 36.65 36.92 58.17
N VAL A 217 36.81 35.59 58.22
CA VAL A 217 38.09 34.91 57.97
C VAL A 217 38.53 35.10 56.52
N LEU A 218 37.62 34.95 55.57
CA LEU A 218 37.91 35.21 54.15
C LEU A 218 38.38 36.66 53.95
N LEU A 219 37.69 37.62 54.56
CA LEU A 219 38.10 39.02 54.55
C LEU A 219 39.46 39.21 55.22
N LEU A 220 39.77 38.57 56.34
CA LEU A 220 41.09 38.66 56.97
C LEU A 220 42.20 38.08 56.10
N LEU A 221 41.92 37.04 55.30
CA LEU A 221 42.89 36.46 54.37
C LEU A 221 43.06 37.33 53.11
N VAL A 222 41.97 37.94 52.63
CA VAL A 222 41.95 38.71 51.37
C VAL A 222 42.29 40.19 51.59
N ALA A 223 41.92 40.80 52.72
CA ALA A 223 42.19 42.20 53.05
C ALA A 223 43.68 42.58 53.03
N PRO A 224 44.63 41.82 53.61
CA PRO A 224 46.05 42.15 53.49
C PRO A 224 46.53 42.06 52.03
N TYR A 225 45.96 41.14 51.24
CA TYR A 225 46.29 41.00 49.81
C TYR A 225 45.72 42.18 48.98
N LEU A 226 44.50 42.62 49.28
CA LEU A 226 43.85 43.79 48.67
C LEU A 226 44.53 45.11 49.09
N LEU A 227 44.87 45.28 50.36
CA LEU A 227 45.56 46.47 50.89
C LEU A 227 46.98 46.59 50.31
N ALA A 228 47.69 45.48 50.11
CA ALA A 228 48.99 45.48 49.44
C ALA A 228 48.93 45.89 47.96
N HIS A 229 47.80 45.65 47.27
CA HIS A 229 47.60 46.05 45.87
C HIS A 229 46.94 47.42 45.70
N LEU A 230 46.18 47.91 46.68
CA LEU A 230 45.47 49.20 46.65
C LEU A 230 46.20 50.32 47.41
N GLY A 231 47.08 49.99 48.36
CA GLY A 231 47.84 50.94 49.20
C GLY A 231 49.23 51.29 48.67
N GLY A 232 49.53 50.99 47.41
CA GLY A 232 50.76 51.38 46.74
C GLY A 232 50.79 52.86 46.36
N THR A 233 50.95 53.73 47.36
CA THR A 233 51.72 55.00 47.33
C THR A 233 52.10 55.37 48.74
#